data_AF-A0A5J4QWR7-F1
#
_entry.id   AF-A0A5J4QWR7-F1
#
_cell.length_a   1.000
_cell.length_b   1.000
_cell.length_c   1.000
_cell.angle_alpha   90.00
_cell.angle_beta   90.00
_cell.angle_gamma   90.00
#
_symmetry.space_group_name_H-M   'P 1'
#
loop_
_entity.id
_entity.type
_entity.pdbx_description
1 polymer ?
#
loop_
_entity_poly.entity_id
_entity_poly.type
_entity_poly.pdbx_seq_one_letter_code
_entity_poly.pdbx_strand_id
1 'polypeptide(L)'
;MLAVVTVIVLVSPAAIKLIFLSASAIVKEGRSDDEPAAASETGETGPFNFSITGYEGQIITVTFDGNATEDVTLSANGNGKLTNSQTPRTIKSIKLKATGGKDILIGRKEDSGNIILSVDNSTHAVKWRTKTDNNATALIGTAAELLLKFNAPTAVTTYEFEADIDLMDQQWEPVATLSKNIDGKGHKIYNLNMTLDFGGATTSGSAYGGLFRKYSGTLSNLHIASGTISSTGISAVNAGGVAAFTGLLESSGQIIGCSNTAKVTGNMNVAGICARVGNTNSKIIACANYGKITATDSSGAGGICYYFNSGSITACYNTGEISASYVGSHRYAGGIAARFSDNTTISASYNTGTIIPTGDSPEKETGAINGSNSGDNTIAESYYSASSSTYGAGATSTTTTGTAKEFSSANWPESTDSNWGTGDGTNGNYWKNIGSWNAGTPTYPTLYWE
;
A
#
# COMPACT_ATOMS: atom_id res chain seq x y z
N MET A 1 49.68 17.25 62.78
CA MET A 1 49.37 17.04 61.35
C MET A 1 48.56 15.75 61.23
N LEU A 2 47.53 15.80 60.40
CA LEU A 2 46.28 15.02 60.42
C LEU A 2 46.37 13.48 60.46
N ALA A 3 45.44 12.88 61.20
CA ALA A 3 44.85 11.55 61.00
C ALA A 3 43.89 11.59 59.76
N VAL A 4 43.49 10.49 59.12
CA VAL A 4 42.47 9.54 59.59
C VAL A 4 42.42 8.31 58.66
N VAL A 5 42.26 7.15 59.30
CA VAL A 5 41.93 5.80 58.79
C VAL A 5 40.41 5.67 58.65
N THR A 6 39.87 4.86 57.73
CA THR A 6 38.72 3.96 58.01
C THR A 6 38.63 2.81 56.99
N VAL A 7 38.32 1.62 57.51
CA VAL A 7 38.29 0.29 56.90
C VAL A 7 36.84 -0.19 56.61
N ILE A 8 36.77 -1.19 55.73
CA ILE A 8 35.68 -1.87 55.01
C ILE A 8 34.77 -2.76 55.89
N VAL A 9 33.53 -3.07 55.43
CA VAL A 9 32.93 -4.43 55.17
C VAL A 9 31.37 -4.45 55.30
N LEU A 10 30.73 -5.08 54.29
CA LEU A 10 29.31 -5.40 54.05
C LEU A 10 28.69 -6.45 54.99
N VAL A 11 27.35 -6.44 55.24
CA VAL A 11 26.39 -7.60 55.18
C VAL A 11 24.89 -7.14 55.19
N SER A 12 24.10 -7.51 54.15
CA SER A 12 22.68 -8.05 54.02
C SER A 12 21.46 -7.64 54.92
N PRO A 13 20.17 -8.05 54.65
CA PRO A 13 19.04 -7.14 54.33
C PRO A 13 17.72 -7.35 55.15
N ALA A 14 16.74 -6.43 55.11
CA ALA A 14 15.30 -6.73 55.32
C ALA A 14 14.35 -5.52 55.20
N ALA A 15 13.13 -5.85 54.74
CA ALA A 15 11.81 -5.28 55.10
C ALA A 15 11.14 -4.20 54.20
N ILE A 16 10.27 -4.75 53.34
CA ILE A 16 9.04 -4.22 52.74
C ILE A 16 8.11 -3.53 53.78
N LYS A 17 7.45 -2.41 53.41
CA LYS A 17 6.00 -2.20 53.63
C LYS A 17 5.41 -0.98 52.89
N LEU A 18 4.51 -1.30 51.96
CA LEU A 18 3.38 -0.50 51.45
C LEU A 18 2.48 -0.02 52.59
N ILE A 19 1.97 1.22 52.55
CA ILE A 19 0.62 1.58 53.05
C ILE A 19 0.00 2.69 52.16
N PHE A 20 -1.24 2.44 51.76
CA PHE A 20 -2.20 3.26 51.01
C PHE A 20 -3.06 4.16 51.93
N LEU A 21 -3.68 5.19 51.31
CA LEU A 21 -4.99 5.81 51.59
C LEU A 21 -5.23 6.56 52.91
N SER A 22 -5.68 7.82 52.82
CA SER A 22 -7.13 8.17 52.82
C SER A 22 -7.36 9.67 53.04
N ALA A 23 -8.54 10.11 52.64
CA ALA A 23 -8.95 11.49 52.39
C ALA A 23 -9.67 12.17 53.56
N SER A 24 -9.83 13.49 53.40
CA SER A 24 -11.03 14.32 53.67
C SER A 24 -10.97 15.35 54.80
N ALA A 25 -10.92 16.62 54.34
CA ALA A 25 -11.79 17.77 54.63
C ALA A 25 -11.96 18.36 56.05
N ILE A 26 -11.91 19.71 56.08
CA ILE A 26 -12.81 20.74 56.68
C ILE A 26 -11.90 21.98 56.98
N VAL A 27 -12.16 23.20 56.47
CA VAL A 27 -13.02 24.27 57.03
C VAL A 27 -13.30 25.33 55.94
N LYS A 28 -14.50 25.93 56.03
CA LYS A 28 -15.12 26.95 55.17
C LYS A 28 -14.90 28.37 55.74
N GLU A 29 -14.93 29.39 54.87
CA GLU A 29 -15.33 30.81 55.01
C GLU A 29 -14.39 31.67 54.15
N GLY A 30 -14.78 32.56 53.25
CA GLY A 30 -16.04 33.13 52.80
C GLY A 30 -15.71 34.49 52.17
N ARG A 31 -16.23 34.82 50.97
CA ARG A 31 -16.60 36.18 50.48
C ARG A 31 -16.86 36.16 48.97
N SER A 32 -17.98 36.77 48.62
CA SER A 32 -18.55 37.01 47.29
C SER A 32 -17.63 37.83 46.39
N ASP A 33 -17.62 37.51 45.09
CA ASP A 33 -17.79 38.46 43.98
C ASP A 33 -18.25 37.68 42.73
N ASP A 34 -19.20 38.27 42.00
CA ASP A 34 -19.81 37.73 40.78
C ASP A 34 -18.78 37.58 39.65
N GLU A 35 -18.59 36.35 39.17
CA GLU A 35 -17.94 36.05 37.90
C GLU A 35 -18.86 35.10 37.12
N PRO A 36 -19.19 35.38 35.84
CA PRO A 36 -20.02 34.45 35.07
C PRO A 36 -19.26 33.14 34.93
N ALA A 37 -19.88 32.05 35.38
CA ALA A 37 -19.33 30.71 35.32
C ALA A 37 -18.76 30.44 33.92
N ALA A 38 -17.43 30.37 33.83
CA ALA A 38 -16.75 29.77 32.71
C ALA A 38 -17.38 28.39 32.50
N ALA A 39 -17.94 28.17 31.31
CA ALA A 39 -18.41 26.87 30.89
C ALA A 39 -17.26 25.90 31.12
N SER A 40 -17.45 24.97 32.06
CA SER A 40 -16.57 23.85 32.28
C SER A 40 -16.37 23.16 30.93
N GLU A 41 -15.20 23.34 30.31
CA GLU A 41 -14.71 22.48 29.25
C GLU A 41 -14.62 21.07 29.84
N THR A 42 -15.71 20.32 29.76
CA THR A 42 -15.66 18.86 29.89
C THR A 42 -14.95 18.37 28.64
N GLY A 43 -13.62 18.37 28.69
CA GLY A 43 -12.80 17.61 27.77
C GLY A 43 -13.26 16.17 27.85
N GLU A 44 -14.07 15.74 26.88
CA GLU A 44 -14.51 14.36 26.74
C GLU A 44 -13.27 13.49 26.57
N THR A 45 -12.82 12.91 27.67
CA THR A 45 -11.65 12.02 27.73
C THR A 45 -12.16 10.59 27.72
N GLY A 46 -12.35 10.05 26.51
CA GLY A 46 -12.75 8.67 26.26
C GLY A 46 -12.70 8.36 24.76
N PRO A 47 -12.64 7.07 24.35
CA PRO A 47 -12.64 6.71 22.93
C PRO A 47 -13.99 7.06 22.30
N PHE A 48 -13.98 8.06 21.41
CA PHE A 48 -15.10 8.42 20.55
C PHE A 48 -14.94 7.73 19.19
N ASN A 49 -16.03 7.31 18.55
CA ASN A 49 -15.94 6.74 17.20
C ASN A 49 -15.69 7.83 16.16
N PHE A 50 -16.25 9.03 16.36
CA PHE A 50 -16.18 10.14 15.44
C PHE A 50 -15.64 11.40 16.12
N SER A 51 -14.80 12.15 15.41
CA SER A 51 -14.48 13.55 15.70
C SER A 51 -14.51 14.32 14.38
N ILE A 52 -15.55 15.13 14.20
CA ILE A 52 -15.87 15.75 12.90
C ILE A 52 -15.94 17.26 13.06
N THR A 53 -14.86 17.93 12.68
CA THR A 53 -14.84 19.40 12.61
C THR A 53 -15.76 19.88 11.50
N GLY A 54 -16.62 20.85 11.81
CA GLY A 54 -17.65 21.42 10.93
C GLY A 54 -19.06 20.88 11.16
N TYR A 55 -19.23 19.76 11.87
CA TYR A 55 -20.54 19.18 12.23
C TYR A 55 -20.81 19.23 13.75
N GLU A 56 -20.17 20.14 14.47
CA GLU A 56 -20.31 20.29 15.92
C GLU A 56 -21.79 20.50 16.32
N GLY A 57 -22.23 19.79 17.36
CA GLY A 57 -23.61 19.85 17.87
C GLY A 57 -24.67 19.27 16.92
N GLN A 58 -24.30 18.68 15.79
CA GLN A 58 -25.24 18.13 14.82
C GLN A 58 -25.57 16.66 15.09
N ILE A 59 -26.62 16.15 14.42
CA ILE A 59 -26.91 14.72 14.36
C ILE A 59 -26.49 14.20 12.98
N ILE A 60 -25.64 13.19 12.97
CA ILE A 60 -25.30 12.45 11.76
C ILE A 60 -26.06 11.13 11.72
N THR A 61 -26.48 10.73 10.53
CA THR A 61 -26.93 9.36 10.26
C THR A 61 -25.74 8.58 9.72
N VAL A 62 -25.32 7.57 10.45
CA VAL A 62 -24.29 6.60 10.09
C VAL A 62 -24.97 5.47 9.33
N THR A 63 -24.47 5.13 8.14
CA THR A 63 -24.91 3.99 7.35
C THR A 63 -23.82 2.93 7.37
N PHE A 64 -24.18 1.71 7.72
CA PHE A 64 -23.29 0.55 7.72
C PHE A 64 -23.37 -0.20 6.39
N ASP A 65 -22.39 -1.07 6.16
CA ASP A 65 -22.53 -2.09 5.14
C ASP A 65 -23.77 -2.97 5.41
N GLY A 66 -24.49 -3.34 4.36
CA GLY A 66 -25.85 -3.92 4.47
C GLY A 66 -26.98 -2.89 4.70
N ASN A 67 -26.68 -1.59 4.68
CA ASN A 67 -27.63 -0.47 4.73
C ASN A 67 -28.40 -0.29 6.06
N ALA A 68 -27.97 -0.93 7.14
CA ALA A 68 -28.44 -0.57 8.48
C ALA A 68 -28.00 0.87 8.81
N THR A 69 -28.79 1.59 9.60
CA THR A 69 -28.48 2.99 9.96
C THR A 69 -28.56 3.23 11.46
N GLU A 70 -27.76 4.16 11.95
CA GLU A 70 -27.75 4.61 13.34
C GLU A 70 -27.51 6.12 13.39
N ASP A 71 -28.30 6.84 14.20
CA ASP A 71 -28.11 8.27 14.38
C ASP A 71 -27.20 8.54 15.58
N VAL A 72 -26.20 9.40 15.36
CA VAL A 72 -25.22 9.80 16.37
C VAL A 72 -25.31 11.31 16.57
N THR A 73 -25.57 11.72 17.80
CA THR A 73 -25.46 13.13 18.20
C THR A 73 -24.00 13.47 18.46
N LEU A 74 -23.49 14.49 17.78
CA LEU A 74 -22.15 15.02 17.99
C LEU A 74 -22.16 16.08 19.10
N SER A 75 -21.15 16.04 19.97
CA SER A 75 -20.97 17.04 21.03
C SER A 75 -20.56 18.41 20.46
N ALA A 76 -20.44 19.41 21.32
CA ALA A 76 -19.97 20.75 20.93
C ALA A 76 -18.52 20.74 20.37
N ASN A 77 -17.76 19.67 20.62
CA ASN A 77 -16.42 19.45 20.07
C ASN A 77 -16.44 18.58 18.80
N GLY A 78 -17.63 18.24 18.29
CA GLY A 78 -17.79 17.38 17.11
C GLY A 78 -17.57 15.89 17.37
N ASN A 79 -17.50 15.48 18.65
CA ASN A 79 -17.26 14.08 19.00
C ASN A 79 -18.56 13.29 19.07
N GLY A 80 -18.56 12.07 18.55
CA GLY A 80 -19.71 11.18 18.53
C GLY A 80 -19.35 9.74 18.87
N LYS A 81 -20.29 9.02 19.46
CA LYS A 81 -20.11 7.62 19.85
C LYS A 81 -21.23 6.75 19.29
N LEU A 82 -20.84 5.63 18.71
CA LEU A 82 -21.76 4.58 18.28
C LEU A 82 -22.19 3.73 19.48
N THR A 83 -23.38 3.16 19.39
CA THR A 83 -23.82 2.10 20.29
C THR A 83 -22.94 0.87 20.08
N ASN A 84 -22.55 0.22 21.18
CA ASN A 84 -21.65 -0.92 21.14
C ASN A 84 -22.32 -2.09 20.40
N SER A 85 -21.73 -2.50 19.27
CA SER A 85 -22.06 -3.76 18.60
C SER A 85 -21.19 -4.90 19.16
N GLN A 86 -21.75 -6.10 19.32
CA GLN A 86 -20.96 -7.29 19.70
C GLN A 86 -20.00 -7.73 18.60
N THR A 87 -20.33 -7.42 17.35
CA THR A 87 -19.52 -7.69 16.16
C THR A 87 -19.25 -6.37 15.43
N PRO A 88 -17.99 -5.93 15.31
CA PRO A 88 -17.64 -4.69 14.62
C PRO A 88 -18.16 -4.68 13.19
N ARG A 89 -18.94 -3.65 12.85
CA ARG A 89 -19.52 -3.43 11.53
C ARG A 89 -18.59 -2.56 10.68
N THR A 90 -18.73 -2.62 9.36
CA THR A 90 -18.11 -1.64 8.46
C THR A 90 -19.02 -0.43 8.32
N ILE A 91 -18.51 0.75 8.64
CA ILE A 91 -19.17 2.04 8.43
C ILE A 91 -18.98 2.42 6.96
N LYS A 92 -20.09 2.47 6.23
CA LYS A 92 -20.13 2.80 4.80
C LYS A 92 -20.08 4.30 4.58
N SER A 93 -21.00 5.03 5.17
CA SER A 93 -21.08 6.48 5.02
C SER A 93 -21.64 7.16 6.27
N ILE A 94 -21.48 8.48 6.31
CA ILE A 94 -22.23 9.36 7.20
C ILE A 94 -22.90 10.46 6.37
N LYS A 95 -23.98 11.03 6.91
CA LYS A 95 -24.58 12.27 6.38
C LYS A 95 -25.25 13.05 7.49
N LEU A 96 -25.38 14.36 7.32
CA LEU A 96 -26.16 15.17 8.25
C LEU A 96 -27.65 14.81 8.17
N LYS A 97 -28.25 14.53 9.34
CA LYS A 97 -29.66 14.15 9.45
C LYS A 97 -30.60 15.30 9.09
N ALA A 98 -30.30 16.50 9.56
CA ALA A 98 -31.18 17.66 9.42
C ALA A 98 -31.36 18.13 7.97
N THR A 99 -30.27 18.14 7.19
CA THR A 99 -30.27 18.63 5.79
C THR A 99 -30.33 17.51 4.76
N GLY A 100 -30.18 16.24 5.17
CA GLY A 100 -30.14 15.10 4.25
C GLY A 100 -28.98 15.19 3.25
N GLY A 101 -27.87 15.82 3.66
CA GLY A 101 -26.71 16.15 2.83
C GLY A 101 -26.06 14.96 2.10
N LYS A 102 -25.04 15.26 1.29
CA LYS A 102 -24.29 14.25 0.52
C LYS A 102 -23.65 13.21 1.47
N ASP A 103 -23.76 11.94 1.11
CA ASP A 103 -23.03 10.87 1.80
C ASP A 103 -21.52 11.12 1.76
N ILE A 104 -20.91 11.12 2.94
CA ILE A 104 -19.46 11.12 3.13
C ILE A 104 -19.04 9.68 3.38
N LEU A 105 -18.29 9.12 2.44
CA LEU A 105 -17.84 7.72 2.51
C LEU A 105 -16.77 7.54 3.58
N ILE A 106 -16.96 6.57 4.46
CA ILE A 106 -16.04 6.31 5.57
C ILE A 106 -15.13 5.13 5.25
N GLY A 107 -15.70 3.97 4.93
CA GLY A 107 -14.91 2.79 4.55
C GLY A 107 -14.04 2.25 5.68
N ARG A 108 -14.55 2.23 6.92
CA ARG A 108 -13.79 1.84 8.12
C ARG A 108 -14.61 0.89 8.98
N LYS A 109 -13.97 -0.06 9.66
CA LYS A 109 -14.64 -0.82 10.73
C LYS A 109 -14.77 0.03 11.99
N GLU A 110 -15.84 -0.18 12.74
CA GLU A 110 -16.14 0.54 14.00
C GLU A 110 -15.02 0.46 15.05
N ASP A 111 -14.25 -0.63 15.05
CA ASP A 111 -13.19 -0.93 16.01
C ASP A 111 -11.80 -0.51 15.54
N SER A 112 -11.68 0.05 14.33
CA SER A 112 -10.38 0.39 13.72
C SER A 112 -9.80 1.72 14.22
N GLY A 113 -10.20 2.19 15.40
CA GLY A 113 -9.82 3.50 15.95
C GLY A 113 -10.74 4.64 15.52
N ASN A 114 -10.43 5.85 16.00
CA ASN A 114 -11.30 7.02 15.82
C ASN A 114 -11.34 7.47 14.34
N ILE A 115 -12.52 7.88 13.87
CA ILE A 115 -12.73 8.50 12.57
C ILE A 115 -12.66 10.00 12.75
N ILE A 116 -11.59 10.60 12.22
CA ILE A 116 -11.33 12.04 12.32
C ILE A 116 -11.56 12.66 10.95
N LEU A 117 -12.39 13.70 10.88
CA LEU A 117 -12.73 14.37 9.63
C LEU A 117 -12.79 15.89 9.82
N SER A 118 -12.51 16.62 8.74
CA SER A 118 -12.83 18.03 8.61
C SER A 118 -13.79 18.19 7.44
N VAL A 119 -14.93 18.83 7.68
CA VAL A 119 -16.02 18.95 6.71
C VAL A 119 -16.48 20.39 6.61
N ASP A 120 -16.79 20.84 5.39
CA ASP A 120 -17.52 22.06 5.20
C ASP A 120 -19.01 21.85 5.53
N ASN A 121 -19.54 22.52 6.56
CA ASN A 121 -20.94 22.31 6.95
C ASN A 121 -21.93 22.65 5.83
N SER A 122 -21.64 23.69 5.06
CA SER A 122 -22.56 24.20 4.04
C SER A 122 -22.62 23.35 2.78
N THR A 123 -21.48 22.78 2.37
CA THR A 123 -21.36 22.00 1.12
C THR A 123 -21.20 20.50 1.36
N HIS A 124 -20.99 20.09 2.61
CA HIS A 124 -20.66 18.72 3.02
C HIS A 124 -19.39 18.16 2.36
N ALA A 125 -18.52 19.04 1.86
CA ALA A 125 -17.25 18.65 1.27
C ALA A 125 -16.22 18.30 2.35
N VAL A 126 -15.59 17.14 2.22
CA VAL A 126 -14.45 16.75 3.08
C VAL A 126 -13.23 17.61 2.71
N LYS A 127 -12.54 18.10 3.74
CA LYS A 127 -11.33 18.91 3.64
C LYS A 127 -10.12 18.08 4.06
N TRP A 128 -8.98 18.39 3.47
CA TRP A 128 -7.72 17.81 3.90
C TRP A 128 -7.41 18.19 5.35
N ARG A 129 -7.12 17.18 6.15
CA ARG A 129 -6.45 17.34 7.45
C ARG A 129 -4.95 17.19 7.25
N THR A 130 -4.18 17.86 8.09
CA THR A 130 -2.73 17.70 8.16
C THR A 130 -2.32 17.18 9.52
N LYS A 131 -1.17 16.50 9.57
CA LYS A 131 -0.58 16.00 10.81
C LYS A 131 -0.33 17.15 11.78
N THR A 132 -0.63 16.93 13.06
CA THR A 132 -0.36 17.90 14.13
C THR A 132 1.12 18.29 14.09
N ASP A 133 1.40 19.59 14.17
CA ASP A 133 2.75 20.17 14.10
C ASP A 133 3.52 19.88 12.79
N ASN A 134 2.87 19.36 11.75
CA ASN A 134 3.46 19.10 10.43
C ASN A 134 2.42 19.29 9.31
N ASN A 135 2.25 20.55 8.91
CA ASN A 135 1.34 20.94 7.82
C ASN A 135 1.77 20.45 6.43
N ALA A 136 2.99 19.91 6.28
CA ALA A 136 3.48 19.35 5.02
C ALA A 136 2.99 17.91 4.78
N THR A 137 2.36 17.28 5.79
CA THR A 137 1.83 15.92 5.71
C THR A 137 0.32 15.93 5.80
N ALA A 138 -0.36 15.58 4.70
CA ALA A 138 -1.80 15.37 4.69
C ALA A 138 -2.13 13.94 5.13
N LEU A 139 -3.26 13.78 5.82
CA LEU A 139 -3.68 12.50 6.40
C LEU A 139 -4.80 11.87 5.58
N ILE A 140 -4.77 10.54 5.49
CA ILE A 140 -5.80 9.73 4.84
C ILE A 140 -6.25 8.65 5.83
N GLY A 141 -7.40 8.87 6.46
CA GLY A 141 -8.02 7.93 7.39
C GLY A 141 -9.36 7.38 6.91
N THR A 142 -9.94 7.91 5.84
CA THR A 142 -11.27 7.50 5.34
C THR A 142 -11.31 7.40 3.83
N ALA A 143 -12.29 6.66 3.31
CA ALA A 143 -12.58 6.61 1.88
C ALA A 143 -12.81 8.01 1.29
N ALA A 144 -13.51 8.90 1.99
CA ALA A 144 -13.74 10.26 1.51
C ALA A 144 -12.46 11.09 1.37
N GLU A 145 -11.51 10.97 2.32
CA GLU A 145 -10.20 11.62 2.20
C GLU A 145 -9.38 11.04 1.05
N LEU A 146 -9.39 9.71 0.86
CA LEU A 146 -8.71 9.07 -0.28
C LEU A 146 -9.31 9.51 -1.62
N LEU A 147 -10.63 9.69 -1.68
CA LEU A 147 -11.37 10.17 -2.86
C LEU A 147 -11.15 11.66 -3.17
N LEU A 148 -10.44 12.41 -2.32
CA LEU A 148 -9.87 13.70 -2.70
C LEU A 148 -8.70 13.57 -3.69
N LYS A 149 -8.25 12.34 -4.01
CA LYS A 149 -7.32 12.05 -5.11
C LYS A 149 -5.99 12.77 -4.97
N PHE A 150 -5.46 12.84 -3.75
CA PHE A 150 -4.13 13.41 -3.49
C PHE A 150 -3.97 14.85 -4.04
N ASN A 151 -5.05 15.63 -4.02
CA ASN A 151 -5.09 17.01 -4.53
C ASN A 151 -4.84 18.09 -3.46
N ALA A 152 -4.19 17.73 -2.34
CA ALA A 152 -3.94 18.66 -1.25
C ALA A 152 -3.09 19.86 -1.71
N PRO A 153 -3.17 21.01 -1.01
CA PRO A 153 -2.44 22.23 -1.35
C PRO A 153 -0.93 22.01 -1.55
N THR A 154 -0.28 22.94 -2.23
CA THR A 154 1.14 22.86 -2.59
C THR A 154 2.09 22.71 -1.41
N ALA A 155 1.73 23.23 -0.22
CA ALA A 155 2.50 23.06 1.01
C ALA A 155 2.62 21.60 1.46
N VAL A 156 1.66 20.75 1.08
CA VAL A 156 1.70 19.31 1.36
C VAL A 156 2.67 18.64 0.40
N THR A 157 3.67 17.97 0.94
CA THR A 157 4.66 17.19 0.19
C THR A 157 4.48 15.68 0.38
N THR A 158 3.77 15.27 1.42
CA THR A 158 3.58 13.86 1.80
C THR A 158 2.13 13.57 2.16
N TYR A 159 1.65 12.38 1.81
CA TYR A 159 0.40 11.80 2.31
C TYR A 159 0.73 10.64 3.22
N GLU A 160 0.08 10.56 4.37
CA GLU A 160 0.23 9.46 5.34
C GLU A 160 -1.13 8.80 5.57
N PHE A 161 -1.19 7.48 5.40
CA PHE A 161 -2.37 6.71 5.78
C PHE A 161 -2.38 6.52 7.30
N GLU A 162 -3.56 6.66 7.90
CA GLU A 162 -3.78 6.44 9.34
C GLU A 162 -4.61 5.18 9.62
N ALA A 163 -5.13 4.56 8.58
CA ALA A 163 -5.95 3.37 8.69
C ALA A 163 -6.08 2.60 7.37
N ASP A 164 -6.53 1.36 7.51
CA ASP A 164 -7.11 0.57 6.43
C ASP A 164 -8.37 1.26 5.90
N ILE A 165 -8.56 1.24 4.58
CA ILE A 165 -9.67 1.93 3.89
C ILE A 165 -10.38 0.97 2.95
N ASP A 166 -11.67 0.79 3.15
CA ASP A 166 -12.55 0.08 2.22
C ASP A 166 -13.19 1.07 1.24
N LEU A 167 -12.92 0.91 -0.05
CA LEU A 167 -13.53 1.73 -1.10
C LEU A 167 -14.94 1.28 -1.48
N MET A 168 -15.44 0.17 -0.94
CA MET A 168 -16.83 -0.32 -1.12
C MET A 168 -17.22 -0.38 -2.61
N ASP A 169 -16.29 -0.87 -3.43
CA ASP A 169 -16.40 -0.98 -4.89
C ASP A 169 -16.66 0.35 -5.62
N GLN A 170 -16.42 1.49 -4.96
CA GLN A 170 -16.45 2.79 -5.63
C GLN A 170 -15.45 2.79 -6.78
N GLN A 171 -15.92 3.25 -7.95
CA GLN A 171 -15.09 3.41 -9.12
C GLN A 171 -13.96 4.39 -8.82
N TRP A 172 -12.72 3.90 -8.92
CA TRP A 172 -11.52 4.70 -8.83
C TRP A 172 -11.14 5.24 -10.21
N GLU A 173 -10.97 6.56 -10.28
CA GLU A 173 -10.43 7.21 -11.46
C GLU A 173 -8.96 7.56 -11.20
N PRO A 174 -8.02 7.05 -12.03
CA PRO A 174 -6.59 7.26 -11.84
C PRO A 174 -6.21 8.72 -11.67
N VAL A 175 -5.34 9.01 -10.70
CA VAL A 175 -4.76 10.35 -10.54
C VAL A 175 -3.78 10.61 -11.68
N ALA A 176 -3.94 11.75 -12.37
CA ALA A 176 -3.23 12.01 -13.63
C ALA A 176 -1.71 12.01 -13.48
N THR A 177 -1.15 12.78 -12.55
CA THR A 177 0.29 12.78 -12.26
C THR A 177 0.48 13.18 -10.81
N LEU A 178 1.35 12.46 -10.10
CA LEU A 178 1.70 12.78 -8.73
C LEU A 178 3.20 12.62 -8.49
N SER A 179 3.81 13.65 -7.91
CA SER A 179 5.24 13.68 -7.52
C SER A 179 5.43 13.76 -6.00
N LYS A 180 4.34 13.80 -5.23
CA LYS A 180 4.36 13.83 -3.76
C LYS A 180 4.60 12.43 -3.19
N ASN A 181 5.18 12.38 -2.00
CA ASN A 181 5.41 11.12 -1.30
C ASN A 181 4.12 10.59 -0.71
N ILE A 182 4.02 9.27 -0.60
CA ILE A 182 2.92 8.58 0.04
C ILE A 182 3.52 7.51 0.95
N ASP A 183 3.21 7.58 2.24
CA ASP A 183 3.49 6.51 3.19
C ASP A 183 2.18 5.84 3.61
N GLY A 184 2.00 4.60 3.18
CA GLY A 184 0.85 3.78 3.56
C GLY A 184 0.92 3.27 4.99
N LYS A 185 2.07 3.36 5.68
CA LYS A 185 2.23 2.93 7.09
C LYS A 185 1.83 1.47 7.37
N GLY A 186 1.81 0.62 6.33
CA GLY A 186 1.36 -0.78 6.41
C GLY A 186 -0.16 -0.94 6.27
N HIS A 187 -0.89 0.13 5.99
CA HIS A 187 -2.33 0.09 5.81
C HIS A 187 -2.76 -0.46 4.46
N LYS A 188 -4.01 -0.91 4.43
CA LYS A 188 -4.61 -1.61 3.29
C LYS A 188 -5.72 -0.80 2.63
N ILE A 189 -5.81 -0.91 1.31
CA ILE A 189 -6.98 -0.51 0.52
C ILE A 189 -7.75 -1.77 0.15
N TYR A 190 -9.03 -1.84 0.53
CA TYR A 190 -9.95 -2.91 0.15
C TYR A 190 -10.89 -2.43 -0.96
N ASN A 191 -11.32 -3.40 -1.77
CA ASN A 191 -12.35 -3.24 -2.79
C ASN A 191 -12.03 -2.12 -3.80
N LEU A 192 -10.75 -2.06 -4.21
CA LEU A 192 -10.30 -1.14 -5.26
C LEU A 192 -10.91 -1.56 -6.60
N ASN A 193 -11.82 -0.74 -7.13
CA ASN A 193 -12.51 -1.02 -8.38
C ASN A 193 -12.09 -0.02 -9.47
N MET A 194 -11.60 -0.52 -10.61
CA MET A 194 -11.27 0.29 -11.78
C MET A 194 -11.78 -0.39 -13.05
N THR A 195 -12.53 0.36 -13.85
CA THR A 195 -12.89 -0.02 -15.23
C THR A 195 -12.46 1.10 -16.17
N LEU A 196 -11.42 0.85 -16.96
CA LEU A 196 -10.74 1.85 -17.78
C LEU A 196 -10.92 1.54 -19.28
N ASP A 197 -11.54 2.45 -20.02
CA ASP A 197 -11.58 2.37 -21.49
C ASP A 197 -10.72 3.49 -22.09
N PHE A 198 -9.67 3.10 -22.82
CA PHE A 198 -8.76 4.04 -23.46
C PHE A 198 -9.12 4.33 -24.93
N GLY A 199 -10.22 3.80 -25.45
CA GLY A 199 -10.82 4.25 -26.71
C GLY A 199 -9.96 4.04 -27.97
N GLY A 200 -9.11 3.02 -27.99
CA GLY A 200 -8.22 2.73 -29.13
C GLY A 200 -6.95 3.58 -29.12
N ALA A 201 -6.40 3.86 -27.95
CA ALA A 201 -5.22 4.68 -27.77
C ALA A 201 -3.99 4.12 -28.52
N THR A 202 -3.44 4.93 -29.43
CA THR A 202 -2.22 4.63 -30.18
C THR A 202 -1.06 5.58 -29.83
N THR A 203 -1.38 6.76 -29.30
CA THR A 203 -0.39 7.79 -28.95
C THR A 203 0.42 7.38 -27.72
N SER A 204 1.75 7.46 -27.83
CA SER A 204 2.68 7.13 -26.75
C SER A 204 2.31 7.84 -25.44
N GLY A 205 2.15 7.06 -24.37
CA GLY A 205 1.86 7.55 -23.02
C GLY A 205 0.46 8.16 -22.77
N SER A 206 -0.50 7.92 -23.65
CA SER A 206 -1.89 8.38 -23.50
C SER A 206 -2.77 7.48 -22.60
N ALA A 207 -2.39 6.21 -22.42
CA ALA A 207 -3.25 5.16 -21.86
C ALA A 207 -2.66 4.45 -20.62
N TYR A 208 -2.22 5.23 -19.63
CA TYR A 208 -1.74 4.67 -18.36
C TYR A 208 -2.85 4.56 -17.31
N GLY A 209 -2.84 3.49 -16.52
CA GLY A 209 -3.82 3.22 -15.47
C GLY A 209 -3.23 2.58 -14.21
N GLY A 210 -3.94 2.75 -13.10
CA GLY A 210 -3.58 2.37 -11.73
C GLY A 210 -4.08 3.41 -10.74
N LEU A 211 -3.68 3.37 -9.47
CA LEU A 211 -3.92 4.49 -8.55
C LEU A 211 -3.46 5.82 -9.18
N PHE A 212 -2.32 5.77 -9.89
CA PHE A 212 -1.75 6.87 -10.66
C PHE A 212 -1.61 6.48 -12.14
N ARG A 213 -1.88 7.43 -13.05
CA ARG A 213 -1.46 7.27 -14.45
C ARG A 213 0.07 7.42 -14.54
N LYS A 214 0.62 8.43 -13.88
CA LYS A 214 2.07 8.68 -13.80
C LYS A 214 2.48 9.01 -12.38
N TYR A 215 3.60 8.45 -11.93
CA TYR A 215 4.12 8.64 -10.59
C TYR A 215 5.62 8.90 -10.60
N SER A 216 6.06 9.89 -9.81
CA SER A 216 7.48 10.26 -9.66
C SER A 216 7.91 10.52 -8.21
N GLY A 217 7.01 10.35 -7.23
CA GLY A 217 7.35 10.43 -5.81
C GLY A 217 7.91 9.12 -5.25
N THR A 218 7.94 9.02 -3.92
CA THR A 218 8.15 7.76 -3.20
C THR A 218 6.85 7.26 -2.60
N LEU A 219 6.40 6.08 -3.03
CA LEU A 219 5.27 5.35 -2.48
C LEU A 219 5.82 4.22 -1.60
N SER A 220 5.49 4.21 -0.32
CA SER A 220 5.96 3.20 0.63
C SER A 220 4.83 2.52 1.40
N ASN A 221 4.99 1.24 1.73
CA ASN A 221 4.20 0.51 2.74
C ASN A 221 2.67 0.60 2.54
N LEU A 222 2.18 0.52 1.30
CA LEU A 222 0.76 0.52 0.98
C LEU A 222 0.35 -0.79 0.31
N HIS A 223 -0.78 -1.36 0.73
CA HIS A 223 -1.19 -2.69 0.30
C HIS A 223 -2.60 -2.68 -0.30
N ILE A 224 -2.75 -3.13 -1.53
CA ILE A 224 -4.08 -3.40 -2.12
C ILE A 224 -4.50 -4.79 -1.68
N ALA A 225 -5.44 -4.85 -0.73
CA ALA A 225 -5.89 -6.10 -0.11
C ALA A 225 -6.98 -6.82 -0.91
N SER A 226 -7.81 -6.10 -1.65
CA SER A 226 -8.80 -6.68 -2.56
C SER A 226 -9.22 -5.68 -3.63
N GLY A 227 -9.79 -6.19 -4.73
CA GLY A 227 -10.32 -5.34 -5.81
C GLY A 227 -10.22 -5.97 -7.19
N THR A 228 -10.69 -5.22 -8.17
CA THR A 228 -10.64 -5.56 -9.60
C THR A 228 -10.24 -4.35 -10.42
N ILE A 229 -9.23 -4.53 -11.26
CA ILE A 229 -8.73 -3.52 -12.18
C ILE A 229 -8.87 -4.09 -13.58
N SER A 230 -9.63 -3.41 -14.43
CA SER A 230 -9.89 -3.82 -15.80
C SER A 230 -9.59 -2.70 -16.78
N SER A 231 -8.97 -3.03 -17.91
CA SER A 231 -8.71 -2.07 -18.98
C SER A 231 -8.93 -2.61 -20.39
N THR A 232 -9.40 -1.73 -21.28
CA THR A 232 -9.58 -1.99 -22.71
C THR A 232 -9.09 -0.81 -23.55
N GLY A 233 -8.98 -1.02 -24.86
CA GLY A 233 -8.78 0.07 -25.81
C GLY A 233 -7.35 0.61 -25.87
N ILE A 234 -6.34 -0.15 -25.44
CA ILE A 234 -4.93 0.17 -25.76
C ILE A 234 -4.56 -0.51 -27.08
N SER A 235 -4.18 0.25 -28.10
CA SER A 235 -3.95 -0.28 -29.46
C SER A 235 -2.50 -0.22 -29.93
N ALA A 236 -1.58 0.29 -29.10
CA ALA A 236 -0.14 0.25 -29.38
C ALA A 236 0.68 0.03 -28.11
N VAL A 237 1.74 -0.78 -28.21
CA VAL A 237 2.62 -1.17 -27.07
C VAL A 237 3.16 0.06 -26.32
N ASN A 238 3.43 1.16 -27.02
CA ASN A 238 3.96 2.36 -26.38
C ASN A 238 2.87 3.31 -25.86
N ALA A 239 1.60 3.06 -26.17
CA ALA A 239 0.50 3.95 -25.82
C ALA A 239 0.24 4.00 -24.32
N GLY A 240 0.49 2.93 -23.58
CA GLY A 240 0.22 2.91 -22.15
C GLY A 240 0.38 1.56 -21.48
N GLY A 241 -0.28 1.37 -20.35
CA GLY A 241 -0.22 0.13 -19.55
C GLY A 241 -0.93 0.30 -18.21
N VAL A 242 -1.37 -0.81 -17.63
CA VAL A 242 -2.20 -0.81 -16.41
C VAL A 242 -1.62 -1.75 -15.35
N ALA A 243 -1.58 -1.25 -14.12
CA ALA A 243 -1.22 -2.01 -12.92
C ALA A 243 -1.97 -1.52 -11.69
N ALA A 244 -1.72 -2.09 -10.51
CA ALA A 244 -2.38 -1.65 -9.28
C ALA A 244 -2.00 -0.23 -8.87
N PHE A 245 -0.70 0.09 -8.81
CA PHE A 245 -0.25 1.37 -8.28
C PHE A 245 -0.03 2.42 -9.35
N THR A 246 0.73 2.13 -10.41
CA THR A 246 0.98 3.12 -11.46
C THR A 246 1.11 2.51 -12.84
N GLY A 247 0.62 3.24 -13.85
CA GLY A 247 0.85 2.89 -15.25
C GLY A 247 2.25 3.25 -15.71
N LEU A 248 2.79 4.39 -15.27
CA LEU A 248 4.16 4.82 -15.54
C LEU A 248 4.85 5.30 -14.26
N LEU A 249 5.99 4.67 -13.94
CA LEU A 249 6.93 5.14 -12.93
C LEU A 249 8.10 5.86 -13.62
N GLU A 250 8.35 7.12 -13.26
CA GLU A 250 9.36 7.95 -13.93
C GLU A 250 10.06 8.93 -12.97
N SER A 251 11.01 9.69 -13.50
CA SER A 251 11.79 10.72 -12.79
C SER A 251 12.37 10.25 -11.45
N SER A 252 13.04 9.09 -11.45
CA SER A 252 13.59 8.45 -10.24
C SER A 252 12.56 8.09 -9.16
N GLY A 253 11.27 7.98 -9.53
CA GLY A 253 10.20 7.53 -8.64
C GLY A 253 10.45 6.14 -8.06
N GLN A 254 9.89 5.88 -6.88
CA GLN A 254 10.11 4.65 -6.11
C GLN A 254 8.79 4.06 -5.59
N ILE A 255 8.67 2.73 -5.68
CA ILE A 255 7.60 1.96 -5.03
C ILE A 255 8.29 0.95 -4.10
N ILE A 256 8.02 1.06 -2.80
CA ILE A 256 8.76 0.35 -1.75
C ILE A 256 7.79 -0.35 -0.81
N GLY A 257 8.00 -1.62 -0.51
CA GLY A 257 7.22 -2.27 0.55
C GLY A 257 5.72 -2.39 0.24
N CYS A 258 5.33 -2.40 -1.03
CA CYS A 258 3.92 -2.36 -1.45
C CYS A 258 3.45 -3.73 -1.94
N SER A 259 2.15 -4.00 -1.84
CA SER A 259 1.61 -5.25 -2.37
C SER A 259 0.27 -5.13 -3.08
N ASN A 260 0.01 -6.08 -3.98
CA ASN A 260 -1.23 -6.18 -4.72
C ASN A 260 -1.86 -7.57 -4.60
N THR A 261 -3.11 -7.61 -4.15
CA THR A 261 -3.98 -8.81 -4.19
C THR A 261 -5.14 -8.64 -5.17
N ALA A 262 -5.38 -7.42 -5.66
CA ALA A 262 -6.44 -7.17 -6.64
C ALA A 262 -6.12 -7.87 -7.97
N LYS A 263 -7.17 -8.36 -8.63
CA LYS A 263 -7.06 -8.92 -9.97
C LYS A 263 -6.84 -7.78 -10.97
N VAL A 264 -5.84 -7.92 -11.85
CA VAL A 264 -5.57 -6.95 -12.92
C VAL A 264 -5.80 -7.62 -14.27
N THR A 265 -6.74 -7.10 -15.05
CA THR A 265 -7.06 -7.57 -16.41
C THR A 265 -6.91 -6.43 -17.39
N GLY A 266 -6.21 -6.65 -18.49
CA GLY A 266 -6.06 -5.61 -19.51
C GLY A 266 -5.82 -6.20 -20.88
N ASN A 267 -6.12 -5.45 -21.93
CA ASN A 267 -5.86 -5.91 -23.29
C ASN A 267 -4.38 -5.75 -23.71
N MET A 268 -3.60 -4.92 -23.00
CA MET A 268 -2.20 -4.66 -23.34
C MET A 268 -1.40 -4.22 -22.10
N ASN A 269 -0.13 -4.61 -22.01
CA ASN A 269 0.86 -4.11 -21.04
C ASN A 269 0.36 -4.12 -19.58
N VAL A 270 0.11 -5.32 -19.05
CA VAL A 270 -0.56 -5.50 -17.75
C VAL A 270 0.44 -5.94 -16.69
N ALA A 271 0.39 -5.37 -15.49
CA ALA A 271 1.25 -5.80 -14.39
C ALA A 271 0.59 -5.75 -13.00
N GLY A 272 1.20 -6.42 -12.02
CA GLY A 272 0.73 -6.40 -10.63
C GLY A 272 0.99 -5.09 -9.89
N ILE A 273 2.20 -4.52 -10.03
CA ILE A 273 2.61 -3.33 -9.25
C ILE A 273 2.69 -2.08 -10.13
N CYS A 274 3.48 -2.15 -11.20
CA CYS A 274 3.75 -1.02 -12.09
C CYS A 274 3.73 -1.48 -13.55
N ALA A 275 2.98 -0.83 -14.44
CA ALA A 275 2.92 -1.31 -15.82
C ALA A 275 4.22 -1.02 -16.59
N ARG A 276 4.79 0.17 -16.41
CA ARG A 276 6.00 0.58 -17.09
C ARG A 276 6.91 1.41 -16.20
N VAL A 277 8.20 1.12 -16.27
CA VAL A 277 9.24 1.99 -15.74
C VAL A 277 9.88 2.76 -16.90
N GLY A 278 9.88 4.09 -16.80
CA GLY A 278 10.48 5.00 -17.79
C GLY A 278 12.01 5.03 -17.75
N ASN A 279 12.62 5.95 -18.49
CA ASN A 279 14.07 5.98 -18.75
C ASN A 279 14.87 6.76 -17.70
N THR A 280 14.49 6.64 -16.43
CA THR A 280 14.87 7.59 -15.37
C THR A 280 15.36 6.92 -14.09
N ASN A 281 15.95 5.71 -14.17
CA ASN A 281 16.52 5.00 -13.03
C ASN A 281 15.56 4.86 -11.82
N SER A 282 14.31 4.53 -12.09
CA SER A 282 13.27 4.35 -11.07
C SER A 282 13.36 2.96 -10.41
N LYS A 283 12.82 2.82 -9.21
CA LYS A 283 13.03 1.61 -8.39
C LYS A 283 11.73 0.99 -7.90
N ILE A 284 11.65 -0.34 -7.95
CA ILE A 284 10.61 -1.13 -7.28
C ILE A 284 11.33 -2.05 -6.29
N ILE A 285 11.02 -1.91 -5.00
CA ILE A 285 11.80 -2.52 -3.92
C ILE A 285 10.85 -3.21 -2.94
N ALA A 286 11.16 -4.43 -2.52
CA ALA A 286 10.41 -5.11 -1.46
C ALA A 286 8.89 -5.18 -1.74
N CYS A 287 8.50 -5.43 -2.99
CA CYS A 287 7.09 -5.46 -3.40
C CYS A 287 6.62 -6.86 -3.76
N ALA A 288 5.34 -7.15 -3.47
CA ALA A 288 4.74 -8.45 -3.73
C ALA A 288 3.45 -8.37 -4.56
N ASN A 289 3.31 -9.25 -5.55
CA ASN A 289 2.03 -9.47 -6.22
C ASN A 289 1.48 -10.86 -5.88
N TYR A 290 0.27 -10.87 -5.34
CA TYR A 290 -0.56 -12.06 -5.09
C TYR A 290 -1.76 -12.12 -6.04
N GLY A 291 -2.16 -10.97 -6.60
CA GLY A 291 -3.31 -10.86 -7.48
C GLY A 291 -3.09 -11.54 -8.84
N LYS A 292 -4.14 -12.15 -9.38
CA LYS A 292 -4.10 -12.71 -10.74
C LYS A 292 -3.94 -11.60 -11.78
N ILE A 293 -3.01 -11.77 -12.71
CA ILE A 293 -2.77 -10.88 -13.85
C ILE A 293 -3.27 -11.55 -15.12
N THR A 294 -4.05 -10.84 -15.93
CA THR A 294 -4.60 -11.37 -17.19
C THR A 294 -4.43 -10.36 -18.32
N ALA A 295 -3.54 -10.68 -19.26
CA ALA A 295 -3.45 -9.97 -20.54
C ALA A 295 -4.30 -10.71 -21.59
N THR A 296 -5.38 -10.08 -22.04
CA THR A 296 -6.38 -10.73 -22.91
C THR A 296 -6.05 -10.65 -24.39
N ASP A 297 -5.13 -9.76 -24.79
CA ASP A 297 -4.75 -9.51 -26.18
C ASP A 297 -3.22 -9.26 -26.28
N SER A 298 -2.77 -8.80 -27.45
CA SER A 298 -1.37 -8.69 -27.85
C SER A 298 -0.55 -7.70 -27.00
N SER A 299 0.36 -8.22 -26.17
CA SER A 299 1.59 -7.57 -25.63
C SER A 299 2.17 -8.37 -24.46
N GLY A 300 1.28 -8.94 -23.64
CA GLY A 300 1.63 -9.80 -22.50
C GLY A 300 1.56 -9.12 -21.12
N ALA A 301 2.13 -9.78 -20.11
CA ALA A 301 1.91 -9.47 -18.69
C ALA A 301 3.13 -9.74 -17.79
N GLY A 302 3.33 -8.90 -16.77
CA GLY A 302 4.39 -9.07 -15.77
C GLY A 302 3.86 -9.16 -14.34
N GLY A 303 4.39 -10.07 -13.52
CA GLY A 303 3.92 -10.20 -12.14
C GLY A 303 4.17 -8.95 -11.30
N ILE A 304 5.35 -8.33 -11.44
CA ILE A 304 5.68 -7.04 -10.80
C ILE A 304 5.57 -5.90 -11.80
N CYS A 305 6.27 -6.01 -12.92
CA CYS A 305 6.35 -4.98 -13.95
C CYS A 305 6.18 -5.57 -15.35
N TYR A 306 5.46 -4.89 -16.24
CA TYR A 306 5.41 -5.32 -17.63
C TYR A 306 6.66 -4.84 -18.39
N TYR A 307 6.83 -3.53 -18.60
CA TYR A 307 7.98 -3.00 -19.35
C TYR A 307 8.96 -2.27 -18.43
N PHE A 308 10.11 -2.89 -18.21
CA PHE A 308 11.17 -2.39 -17.35
C PHE A 308 12.36 -1.89 -18.18
N ASN A 309 12.49 -0.56 -18.31
CA ASN A 309 13.47 0.07 -19.21
C ASN A 309 14.64 0.80 -18.52
N SER A 310 14.55 1.12 -17.24
CA SER A 310 15.67 1.76 -16.53
C SER A 310 15.50 1.62 -15.02
N GLY A 311 16.59 1.29 -14.31
CA GLY A 311 16.62 1.22 -12.85
C GLY A 311 16.69 -0.19 -12.30
N SER A 312 16.06 -0.42 -11.14
CA SER A 312 16.16 -1.68 -10.39
C SER A 312 14.83 -2.24 -9.89
N ILE A 313 14.62 -3.54 -10.05
CA ILE A 313 13.65 -4.33 -9.27
C ILE A 313 14.46 -5.15 -8.26
N THR A 314 14.23 -4.91 -6.97
CA THR A 314 15.02 -5.52 -5.88
C THR A 314 14.10 -6.12 -4.84
N ALA A 315 14.40 -7.34 -4.38
CA ALA A 315 13.63 -8.00 -3.32
C ALA A 315 12.12 -8.06 -3.64
N CYS A 316 11.73 -8.33 -4.87
CA CYS A 316 10.32 -8.39 -5.24
C CYS A 316 9.90 -9.83 -5.54
N TYR A 317 8.62 -10.14 -5.34
CA TYR A 317 8.14 -11.46 -5.71
C TYR A 317 6.70 -11.51 -6.23
N ASN A 318 6.44 -12.53 -7.04
CA ASN A 318 5.11 -12.84 -7.55
C ASN A 318 4.68 -14.25 -7.15
N THR A 319 3.50 -14.34 -6.54
CA THR A 319 2.77 -15.60 -6.29
C THR A 319 1.47 -15.66 -7.08
N GLY A 320 0.98 -14.52 -7.59
CA GLY A 320 -0.22 -14.44 -8.41
C GLY A 320 -0.05 -15.16 -9.75
N GLU A 321 -1.11 -15.82 -10.21
CA GLU A 321 -1.16 -16.44 -11.53
C GLU A 321 -1.08 -15.37 -12.63
N ILE A 322 -0.30 -15.63 -13.68
CA ILE A 322 -0.21 -14.79 -14.86
C ILE A 322 -0.81 -15.57 -16.04
N SER A 323 -1.90 -15.05 -16.61
CA SER A 323 -2.47 -15.52 -17.87
C SER A 323 -2.15 -14.51 -18.97
N ALA A 324 -1.43 -14.91 -20.02
CA ALA A 324 -1.08 -14.01 -21.12
C ALA A 324 -1.46 -14.63 -22.47
N SER A 325 -2.14 -13.85 -23.31
CA SER A 325 -2.54 -14.22 -24.67
C SER A 325 -1.51 -13.74 -25.71
N TYR A 326 -1.14 -14.63 -26.63
CA TYR A 326 -0.04 -14.50 -27.59
C TYR A 326 -0.60 -14.40 -29.01
N VAL A 327 -1.21 -13.26 -29.33
CA VAL A 327 -1.65 -12.92 -30.70
C VAL A 327 -0.74 -11.81 -31.23
N GLY A 328 -0.31 -11.82 -32.49
CA GLY A 328 0.51 -10.73 -33.08
C GLY A 328 2.04 -10.88 -32.96
N SER A 329 2.82 -9.81 -32.78
CA SER A 329 4.30 -9.86 -32.90
C SER A 329 5.10 -9.46 -31.66
N HIS A 330 4.45 -9.05 -30.57
CA HIS A 330 5.09 -8.65 -29.31
C HIS A 330 4.34 -9.34 -28.17
N ARG A 331 4.93 -10.32 -27.49
CA ARG A 331 4.16 -11.21 -26.59
C ARG A 331 4.98 -11.62 -25.37
N TYR A 332 5.15 -10.75 -24.39
CA TYR A 332 6.05 -11.01 -23.27
C TYR A 332 5.31 -11.43 -22.00
N ALA A 333 5.66 -12.57 -21.39
CA ALA A 333 5.24 -12.88 -20.02
C ALA A 333 6.42 -13.17 -19.10
N GLY A 334 6.45 -12.48 -17.97
CA GLY A 334 7.51 -12.62 -16.97
C GLY A 334 6.93 -12.67 -15.56
N GLY A 335 7.36 -13.62 -14.74
CA GLY A 335 6.93 -13.69 -13.34
C GLY A 335 7.33 -12.45 -12.54
N ILE A 336 8.46 -11.82 -12.87
CA ILE A 336 8.86 -10.52 -12.31
C ILE A 336 8.66 -9.40 -13.35
N ALA A 337 9.39 -9.46 -14.47
CA ALA A 337 9.39 -8.41 -15.49
C ALA A 337 9.15 -8.98 -16.88
N ALA A 338 8.07 -8.61 -17.56
CA ALA A 338 7.77 -9.21 -18.87
C ALA A 338 8.80 -8.84 -19.94
N ARG A 339 9.05 -7.55 -20.12
CA ARG A 339 10.00 -6.99 -21.07
C ARG A 339 11.12 -6.28 -20.31
N PHE A 340 12.32 -6.85 -20.38
CA PHE A 340 13.50 -6.40 -19.66
C PHE A 340 14.49 -5.73 -20.61
N SER A 341 14.79 -4.45 -20.41
CA SER A 341 15.52 -3.63 -21.39
C SER A 341 16.49 -2.62 -20.78
N ASP A 342 17.51 -2.23 -21.55
CA ASP A 342 18.38 -1.04 -21.35
C ASP A 342 19.09 -0.92 -19.98
N ASN A 343 20.05 -1.81 -19.71
CA ASN A 343 20.96 -1.79 -18.54
C ASN A 343 20.21 -1.79 -17.20
N THR A 344 19.19 -2.62 -17.10
CA THR A 344 18.36 -2.76 -15.91
C THR A 344 18.79 -3.96 -15.05
N THR A 345 18.44 -3.92 -13.76
CA THR A 345 18.79 -4.98 -12.81
C THR A 345 17.54 -5.54 -12.13
N ILE A 346 17.39 -6.86 -12.17
CA ILE A 346 16.51 -7.62 -11.27
C ILE A 346 17.42 -8.33 -10.27
N SER A 347 17.17 -8.13 -8.98
CA SER A 347 18.00 -8.75 -7.93
C SER A 347 17.18 -9.23 -6.74
N ALA A 348 17.66 -10.31 -6.11
CA ALA A 348 17.04 -10.90 -4.94
C ALA A 348 15.53 -11.12 -5.10
N SER A 349 15.05 -11.45 -6.30
CA SER A 349 13.62 -11.49 -6.59
C SER A 349 13.19 -12.91 -6.94
N TYR A 350 11.91 -13.24 -6.73
CA TYR A 350 11.45 -14.58 -7.05
C TYR A 350 10.03 -14.71 -7.57
N ASN A 351 9.79 -15.78 -8.33
CA ASN A 351 8.45 -16.12 -8.80
C ASN A 351 8.05 -17.53 -8.41
N THR A 352 6.88 -17.66 -7.78
CA THR A 352 6.21 -18.95 -7.55
C THR A 352 4.85 -19.01 -8.23
N GLY A 353 4.32 -17.86 -8.71
CA GLY A 353 3.07 -17.80 -9.44
C GLY A 353 3.16 -18.49 -10.80
N THR A 354 2.16 -19.31 -11.12
CA THR A 354 2.08 -20.03 -12.40
C THR A 354 1.88 -19.06 -13.56
N ILE A 355 2.66 -19.24 -14.61
CA ILE A 355 2.55 -18.50 -15.87
C ILE A 355 1.90 -19.42 -16.89
N ILE A 356 0.76 -18.99 -17.41
CA ILE A 356 -0.07 -19.70 -18.37
C ILE A 356 -0.07 -18.88 -19.67
N PRO A 357 0.92 -19.06 -20.55
CA PRO A 357 0.90 -18.46 -21.86
C PRO A 357 -0.05 -19.25 -22.78
N THR A 358 -0.80 -18.54 -23.62
CA THR A 358 -1.75 -19.13 -24.57
C THR A 358 -1.63 -18.46 -25.93
N GLY A 359 -1.76 -19.21 -27.04
CA GLY A 359 -1.61 -18.66 -28.40
C GLY A 359 -0.38 -19.20 -29.12
N ASP A 360 0.10 -18.49 -30.15
CA ASP A 360 1.16 -18.99 -31.03
C ASP A 360 2.55 -18.79 -30.41
N SER A 361 3.45 -19.78 -30.57
CA SER A 361 4.87 -19.74 -30.16
C SER A 361 5.17 -19.13 -28.76
N PRO A 362 4.50 -19.58 -27.68
CA PRO A 362 4.70 -19.04 -26.34
C PRO A 362 6.12 -19.22 -25.79
N GLU A 363 6.89 -20.14 -26.35
CA GLU A 363 8.22 -20.53 -25.86
C GLU A 363 9.31 -19.47 -26.01
N LYS A 364 9.13 -18.48 -26.89
CA LYS A 364 10.20 -17.50 -27.21
C LYS A 364 10.23 -16.27 -26.30
N GLU A 365 9.15 -16.02 -25.57
CA GLU A 365 8.92 -14.73 -24.90
C GLU A 365 8.25 -14.92 -23.52
N THR A 366 8.49 -16.07 -22.89
CA THR A 366 7.95 -16.43 -21.57
C THR A 366 9.05 -16.89 -20.62
N GLY A 367 9.00 -16.44 -19.36
CA GLY A 367 9.92 -16.91 -18.34
C GLY A 367 9.46 -16.67 -16.91
N ALA A 368 9.92 -17.52 -15.99
CA ALA A 368 9.60 -17.40 -14.57
C ALA A 368 10.10 -16.08 -13.97
N ILE A 369 11.18 -15.50 -14.48
CA ILE A 369 11.63 -14.15 -14.08
C ILE A 369 11.27 -13.14 -15.16
N ASN A 370 11.70 -13.37 -16.40
CA ASN A 370 11.49 -12.44 -17.49
C ASN A 370 11.04 -13.08 -18.80
N GLY A 371 10.20 -12.38 -19.56
CA GLY A 371 9.71 -12.87 -20.86
C GLY A 371 10.70 -12.62 -21.99
N SER A 372 11.15 -11.38 -22.13
CA SER A 372 12.21 -10.97 -23.07
C SER A 372 13.34 -10.25 -22.36
N ASN A 373 14.48 -10.17 -23.03
CA ASN A 373 15.67 -9.49 -22.55
C ASN A 373 16.40 -8.84 -23.74
N SER A 374 16.50 -7.51 -23.72
CA SER A 374 17.18 -6.73 -24.75
C SER A 374 18.20 -5.78 -24.12
N GLY A 375 19.48 -5.92 -24.45
CA GLY A 375 20.57 -5.10 -23.89
C GLY A 375 21.30 -5.77 -22.71
N ASP A 376 22.18 -5.02 -22.06
CA ASP A 376 23.12 -5.52 -21.04
C ASP A 376 22.46 -5.49 -19.66
N ASN A 377 21.42 -6.30 -19.48
CA ASN A 377 20.66 -6.38 -18.24
C ASN A 377 21.26 -7.41 -17.27
N THR A 378 20.94 -7.28 -15.98
CA THR A 378 21.47 -8.16 -14.92
C THR A 378 20.34 -8.86 -14.16
N ILE A 379 20.43 -10.19 -14.01
CA ILE A 379 19.55 -10.97 -13.12
C ILE A 379 20.42 -11.62 -12.05
N ALA A 380 20.44 -11.03 -10.86
CA ALA A 380 21.30 -11.47 -9.76
C ALA A 380 20.49 -12.11 -8.62
N GLU A 381 21.02 -13.17 -8.02
CA GLU A 381 20.46 -13.82 -6.82
C GLU A 381 18.94 -14.00 -6.84
N SER A 382 18.38 -14.34 -8.00
CA SER A 382 16.94 -14.45 -8.20
C SER A 382 16.52 -15.91 -8.38
N TYR A 383 15.31 -16.24 -7.97
CA TYR A 383 14.86 -17.63 -7.84
C TYR A 383 13.48 -17.86 -8.43
N TYR A 384 13.15 -19.09 -8.79
CA TYR A 384 11.81 -19.43 -9.24
C TYR A 384 11.40 -20.86 -8.85
N SER A 385 10.10 -21.10 -8.75
CA SER A 385 9.56 -22.46 -8.58
C SER A 385 9.52 -23.19 -9.92
N ALA A 386 9.89 -24.47 -9.95
CA ALA A 386 9.78 -25.34 -11.12
C ALA A 386 8.36 -25.36 -11.73
N SER A 387 7.36 -25.29 -10.86
CA SER A 387 5.94 -25.28 -11.24
C SER A 387 5.44 -23.93 -11.79
N SER A 388 6.27 -22.88 -11.70
CA SER A 388 5.86 -21.54 -12.08
C SER A 388 5.90 -21.29 -13.59
N SER A 389 6.80 -21.96 -14.32
CA SER A 389 6.91 -21.85 -15.77
C SER A 389 7.62 -23.08 -16.35
N THR A 390 7.12 -23.61 -17.47
CA THR A 390 7.81 -24.67 -18.24
C THR A 390 9.00 -24.17 -19.04
N TYR A 391 9.23 -22.86 -19.08
CA TYR A 391 10.30 -22.21 -19.86
C TYR A 391 11.50 -21.78 -19.01
N GLY A 392 11.58 -22.28 -17.77
CA GLY A 392 12.63 -21.92 -16.82
C GLY A 392 12.62 -20.43 -16.47
N ALA A 393 13.80 -19.85 -16.23
CA ALA A 393 13.94 -18.44 -15.87
C ALA A 393 13.41 -17.48 -16.94
N GLY A 394 13.49 -17.85 -18.24
CA GLY A 394 13.10 -17.00 -19.36
C GLY A 394 14.21 -16.72 -20.36
N ALA A 395 13.98 -15.72 -21.21
CA ALA A 395 14.94 -15.33 -22.24
C ALA A 395 16.23 -14.75 -21.64
N THR A 396 17.35 -15.38 -21.94
CA THR A 396 18.70 -14.88 -21.66
C THR A 396 19.23 -14.13 -22.87
N SER A 397 19.61 -12.86 -22.73
CA SER A 397 20.45 -12.19 -23.74
C SER A 397 21.87 -12.78 -23.66
N THR A 398 22.63 -12.76 -24.76
CA THR A 398 24.06 -13.12 -24.77
C THR A 398 24.90 -12.26 -23.83
N THR A 399 24.36 -11.12 -23.40
CA THR A 399 25.03 -10.15 -22.53
C THR A 399 24.47 -10.10 -21.11
N THR A 400 23.45 -10.90 -20.79
CA THR A 400 22.91 -10.93 -19.42
C THR A 400 23.92 -11.53 -18.46
N THR A 401 24.19 -10.81 -17.37
CA THR A 401 25.04 -11.30 -16.28
C THR A 401 24.18 -11.75 -15.10
N GLY A 402 24.59 -12.88 -14.49
CA GLY A 402 23.78 -13.59 -13.50
C GLY A 402 22.59 -14.32 -14.15
N THR A 403 22.26 -15.49 -13.61
CA THR A 403 21.08 -16.25 -14.02
C THR A 403 20.25 -16.57 -12.81
N ALA A 404 18.93 -16.58 -12.97
CA ALA A 404 18.04 -17.02 -11.91
C ALA A 404 18.10 -18.53 -11.76
N LYS A 405 17.96 -19.01 -10.52
CA LYS A 405 18.07 -20.43 -10.16
C LYS A 405 16.69 -20.98 -9.81
N GLU A 406 16.42 -22.22 -10.19
CA GLU A 406 15.25 -22.92 -9.68
C GLU A 406 15.46 -23.22 -8.18
N PHE A 407 14.45 -22.95 -7.34
CA PHE A 407 14.48 -23.30 -5.93
C PHE A 407 14.66 -24.81 -5.76
N SER A 408 15.63 -25.20 -4.93
CA SER A 408 15.87 -26.60 -4.56
C SER A 408 16.60 -26.67 -3.21
N SER A 409 16.91 -27.87 -2.73
CA SER A 409 17.76 -28.05 -1.55
C SER A 409 19.19 -27.51 -1.74
N ALA A 410 19.66 -27.35 -2.99
CA ALA A 410 20.99 -26.84 -3.30
C ALA A 410 20.98 -25.35 -3.72
N ASN A 411 19.84 -24.85 -4.20
CA ASN A 411 19.66 -23.47 -4.63
C ASN A 411 18.59 -22.83 -3.76
N TRP A 412 19.04 -22.17 -2.70
CA TRP A 412 18.21 -21.45 -1.76
C TRP A 412 18.95 -20.18 -1.32
N PRO A 413 18.29 -19.03 -1.18
CA PRO A 413 18.96 -17.81 -0.74
C PRO A 413 19.44 -17.91 0.70
N GLU A 414 20.60 -17.33 0.98
CA GLU A 414 21.12 -17.13 2.33
C GLU A 414 20.95 -15.68 2.75
N SER A 415 20.79 -15.41 4.05
CA SER A 415 20.64 -14.03 4.56
C SER A 415 21.88 -13.16 4.34
N THR A 416 23.02 -13.76 4.02
CA THR A 416 24.26 -13.07 3.65
C THR A 416 24.34 -12.72 2.16
N ASP A 417 23.46 -13.28 1.34
CA ASP A 417 23.41 -12.94 -0.09
C ASP A 417 22.95 -11.49 -0.27
N SER A 418 23.43 -10.87 -1.34
CA SER A 418 23.11 -9.47 -1.63
C SER A 418 21.59 -9.27 -1.72
N ASN A 419 21.06 -8.34 -0.91
CA ASN A 419 19.64 -8.00 -0.81
C ASN A 419 18.71 -9.12 -0.28
N TRP A 420 19.26 -10.21 0.26
CA TRP A 420 18.53 -11.27 0.96
C TRP A 420 18.57 -11.15 2.48
N GLY A 421 19.18 -10.08 3.00
CA GLY A 421 19.27 -9.80 4.42
C GLY A 421 17.91 -9.73 5.09
N THR A 422 17.84 -10.19 6.33
CA THR A 422 16.63 -10.08 7.15
C THR A 422 16.66 -8.82 7.99
N GLY A 423 15.61 -8.00 7.97
CA GLY A 423 15.58 -6.77 8.78
C GLY A 423 14.39 -5.87 8.51
N ASP A 424 14.65 -4.56 8.49
CA ASP A 424 13.66 -3.49 8.57
C ASP A 424 13.19 -2.94 7.20
N GLY A 425 13.59 -3.59 6.10
CA GLY A 425 13.28 -3.12 4.76
C GLY A 425 14.28 -2.13 4.19
N THR A 426 15.45 -1.95 4.79
CA THR A 426 16.47 -1.01 4.32
C THR A 426 17.84 -1.65 4.10
N ASN A 427 18.67 -1.03 3.26
CA ASN A 427 20.10 -1.36 3.10
C ASN A 427 20.40 -2.84 2.80
N GLY A 428 19.57 -3.49 1.98
CA GLY A 428 19.73 -4.90 1.63
C GLY A 428 19.04 -5.88 2.60
N ASN A 429 18.43 -5.38 3.69
CA ASN A 429 17.71 -6.18 4.66
C ASN A 429 16.20 -6.16 4.42
N TYR A 430 15.79 -6.67 3.25
CA TYR A 430 14.41 -6.55 2.76
C TYR A 430 13.48 -7.69 3.16
N TRP A 431 14.00 -8.74 3.79
CA TRP A 431 13.24 -9.94 4.13
C TRP A 431 12.94 -10.00 5.62
N LYS A 432 11.82 -10.63 6.01
CA LYS A 432 11.54 -11.01 7.40
C LYS A 432 12.16 -12.36 7.73
N ASN A 433 12.08 -13.28 6.80
CA ASN A 433 12.73 -14.59 6.85
C ASN A 433 13.07 -15.06 5.43
N ILE A 434 14.10 -15.87 5.32
CA ILE A 434 14.56 -16.46 4.05
C ILE A 434 13.89 -17.82 3.75
N GLY A 435 12.93 -18.26 4.56
CA GLY A 435 12.27 -19.56 4.36
C GLY A 435 13.20 -20.77 4.41
N SER A 436 12.75 -21.92 3.87
CA SER A 436 13.55 -23.14 3.69
C SER A 436 12.91 -24.12 2.70
N TRP A 437 13.72 -25.02 2.11
CA TRP A 437 13.26 -26.03 1.13
C TRP A 437 12.36 -27.13 1.71
N ASN A 438 12.50 -27.48 3.00
CA ASN A 438 11.62 -28.43 3.72
C ASN A 438 11.32 -29.74 2.96
N ALA A 439 12.37 -30.41 2.48
CA ALA A 439 12.28 -31.71 1.80
C ALA A 439 11.25 -31.75 0.64
N GLY A 440 11.14 -30.66 -0.13
CA GLY A 440 10.22 -30.57 -1.27
C GLY A 440 8.87 -29.91 -0.96
N THR A 441 8.65 -29.46 0.28
CA THR A 441 7.50 -28.65 0.68
C THR A 441 7.96 -27.26 1.15
N PRO A 442 8.48 -26.43 0.23
CA PRO A 442 9.19 -25.21 0.61
C PRO A 442 8.30 -24.23 1.38
N THR A 443 8.89 -23.60 2.39
CA THR A 443 8.40 -22.35 2.95
C THR A 443 9.19 -21.23 2.28
N TYR A 444 8.55 -20.44 1.42
CA TYR A 444 9.23 -19.40 0.67
C TYR A 444 9.58 -18.17 1.54
N PRO A 445 10.61 -17.38 1.16
CA PRO A 445 10.95 -16.14 1.84
C PRO A 445 9.79 -15.13 1.88
N THR A 446 9.65 -14.38 2.97
CA THR A 446 8.64 -13.31 3.10
C THR A 446 9.29 -11.97 3.38
N LEU A 447 8.68 -10.88 2.92
CA LEU A 447 9.20 -9.52 3.02
C LEU A 447 9.11 -8.98 4.45
N TYR A 448 9.87 -7.92 4.73
CA TYR A 448 9.97 -7.32 6.06
C TYR A 448 8.64 -6.82 6.66
N TRP A 449 7.68 -6.47 5.80
CA TRP A 449 6.36 -5.91 6.19
C TRP A 449 5.26 -6.97 6.29
N GLU A 450 5.52 -8.20 5.83
CA GLU A 450 4.66 -9.36 6.09
C GLU A 450 4.85 -9.84 7.52
#